data_AF-A0A0R1URM7-F1
#
_entry.id   AF-A0A0R1URM7-F1
#
_cell.length_a   1.000
_cell.length_b   1.000
_cell.length_c   1.000
_cell.angle_alpha   90.00
_cell.angle_beta   90.00
_cell.angle_gamma   90.00
#
_symmetry.space_group_name_H-M   'P 1'
#
loop_
_entity.id
_entity.type
_entity.pdbx_description
1 polymer ?
#
loop_
_entity_poly.entity_id
_entity_poly.type
_entity_poly.pdbx_seq_one_letter_code
_entity_poly.pdbx_strand_id
1 'polypeptide(L)'
;MMKMKKNLFIATMAVAAGLSLGGVMAPSTTAEAKIHYTTTPKSFRGTWVRADDEDPANINTLRISKYVYDYQYNHHGKKGTLVKWSGKKKSHYYNHSDLSVKKGKHKGTWRISWYRMNSIFDETIKREKHNGKTALVFLDRYGDGTPLRIYFYKK
;
A
#
# COMPACT_ATOMS: atom_id res chain seq x y z
N MET A 1 44.75 -31.07 -54.44
CA MET A 1 44.64 -30.50 -53.08
C MET A 1 44.68 -28.97 -53.19
N MET A 2 43.95 -28.24 -52.35
CA MET A 2 43.87 -26.77 -52.25
C MET A 2 43.01 -26.01 -53.30
N LYS A 3 41.79 -25.64 -52.88
CA LYS A 3 41.12 -24.34 -53.17
C LYS A 3 39.79 -24.21 -52.40
N MET A 4 39.83 -24.32 -51.07
CA MET A 4 38.69 -24.04 -50.19
C MET A 4 39.10 -23.10 -49.04
N LYS A 5 39.79 -22.00 -49.36
CA LYS A 5 40.21 -21.02 -48.33
C LYS A 5 40.10 -19.54 -48.73
N LYS A 6 39.48 -19.21 -49.88
CA LYS A 6 39.45 -17.81 -50.37
C LYS A 6 38.12 -17.07 -50.19
N ASN A 7 37.02 -17.75 -49.84
CA ASN A 7 35.70 -17.12 -49.72
C ASN A 7 35.27 -16.78 -48.29
N LEU A 8 36.03 -17.19 -47.27
CA LEU A 8 35.67 -16.95 -45.87
C LEU A 8 36.14 -15.57 -45.35
N PHE A 9 37.08 -14.91 -46.04
CA PHE A 9 37.69 -13.66 -45.56
C PHE A 9 36.96 -12.39 -46.03
N ILE A 10 36.07 -12.48 -47.03
CA ILE A 10 35.35 -11.30 -47.56
C ILE A 10 34.01 -11.10 -46.81
N ALA A 11 33.45 -12.15 -46.22
CA ALA A 11 32.20 -12.06 -45.46
C ALA A 11 32.35 -11.36 -44.09
N THR A 12 33.56 -11.37 -43.49
CA THR A 12 33.76 -10.85 -42.13
C THR A 12 33.95 -9.33 -42.08
N MET A 13 34.32 -8.67 -43.18
CA MET A 13 34.48 -7.20 -43.22
C MET A 13 33.18 -6.45 -43.55
N ALA A 14 32.17 -7.11 -44.14
CA ALA A 14 30.88 -6.47 -44.44
C ALA A 14 29.96 -6.36 -43.20
N VAL A 15 30.17 -7.19 -42.18
CA VAL A 15 29.36 -7.16 -40.95
C VAL A 15 29.83 -6.06 -39.97
N ALA A 16 31.07 -5.59 -40.09
CA ALA A 16 31.63 -4.56 -39.19
C ALA A 16 31.31 -3.11 -39.62
N ALA A 17 31.01 -2.87 -40.90
CA ALA A 17 30.68 -1.54 -41.41
C ALA A 17 29.17 -1.19 -41.37
N GLY A 18 28.30 -2.18 -41.10
CA GLY A 18 26.85 -1.98 -41.01
C GLY A 18 26.33 -1.56 -39.63
N LEU A 19 27.20 -1.51 -38.61
CA LEU A 19 26.81 -1.15 -37.23
C LEU A 19 27.06 0.33 -36.87
N SER A 20 27.54 1.15 -37.80
CA SER A 20 27.96 2.54 -37.52
C SER A 20 27.00 3.63 -37.98
N LEU A 21 25.82 3.32 -38.57
CA LEU A 21 24.91 4.35 -39.11
C LEU A 21 23.43 4.19 -38.71
N GLY A 22 23.16 3.51 -37.61
CA GLY A 22 21.83 3.36 -37.04
C GLY A 22 21.76 3.82 -35.60
N GLY A 23 22.35 4.98 -35.29
CA GLY A 23 22.11 5.70 -34.04
C GLY A 23 20.67 6.18 -33.97
N VAL A 24 19.71 5.24 -33.94
CA VAL A 24 18.38 5.52 -33.45
C VAL A 24 18.61 5.80 -31.98
N MET A 25 18.60 7.08 -31.61
CA MET A 25 18.24 7.46 -30.26
C MET A 25 16.88 6.80 -30.02
N ALA A 26 16.90 5.57 -29.50
CA ALA A 26 15.75 5.05 -28.82
C ALA A 26 15.50 6.10 -27.74
N PRO A 27 14.37 6.84 -27.77
CA PRO A 27 14.07 7.68 -26.65
C PRO A 27 14.05 6.71 -25.48
N SER A 28 15.00 6.89 -24.57
CA SER A 28 14.97 6.28 -23.25
C SER A 28 13.83 6.99 -22.49
N THR A 29 12.60 6.86 -23.01
CA THR A 29 11.43 6.85 -22.17
C THR A 29 11.62 5.59 -21.33
N THR A 30 12.35 5.74 -20.22
CA THR A 30 12.09 4.95 -19.04
C THR A 30 10.58 5.02 -18.88
N ALA A 31 9.88 3.97 -19.32
CA ALA A 31 8.45 3.87 -19.13
C ALA A 31 8.27 4.00 -17.62
N GLU A 32 7.77 5.15 -17.16
CA GLU A 32 7.47 5.34 -15.75
C GLU A 32 6.53 4.21 -15.39
N ALA A 33 6.98 3.32 -14.50
CA ALA A 33 6.20 2.17 -14.09
C ALA A 33 4.86 2.69 -13.57
N LYS A 34 3.78 2.38 -14.31
CA LYS A 34 2.43 2.83 -14.01
C LYS A 34 2.11 2.45 -12.58
N ILE A 35 1.90 3.45 -11.73
CA ILE A 35 1.73 3.24 -10.29
C ILE A 35 0.45 2.41 -10.07
N HIS A 36 0.60 1.22 -9.49
CA HIS A 36 -0.53 0.45 -9.00
C HIS A 36 -1.04 1.09 -7.70
N TYR A 37 -2.19 1.76 -7.76
CA TYR A 37 -2.82 2.35 -6.58
C TYR A 37 -3.27 1.27 -5.59
N THR A 38 -2.94 1.45 -4.32
CA THR A 38 -3.48 0.60 -3.25
C THR A 38 -4.90 1.03 -2.93
N THR A 39 -5.82 0.07 -2.81
CA THR A 39 -7.19 0.35 -2.38
C THR A 39 -7.55 -0.36 -1.09
N THR A 40 -8.39 0.29 -0.29
CA THR A 40 -8.96 -0.30 0.92
C THR A 40 -10.15 -1.20 0.59
N PRO A 41 -10.44 -2.22 1.42
CA PRO A 41 -11.60 -3.07 1.25
C PRO A 41 -12.89 -2.25 1.32
N LYS A 42 -13.85 -2.50 0.41
CA LYS A 42 -15.15 -1.79 0.41
C LYS A 42 -15.86 -1.87 1.76
N SER A 43 -15.77 -3.03 2.42
CA SER A 43 -16.38 -3.27 3.72
C SER A 43 -15.84 -2.38 4.84
N PHE A 44 -14.63 -1.82 4.71
CA PHE A 44 -14.02 -1.01 5.77
C PHE A 44 -14.21 0.48 5.56
N ARG A 45 -14.74 0.89 4.40
CA ARG A 45 -14.90 2.31 4.08
C ARG A 45 -15.98 2.95 4.94
N GLY A 46 -15.73 4.18 5.35
CA GLY A 46 -16.60 4.96 6.22
C GLY A 46 -15.83 5.66 7.32
N THR A 47 -16.59 6.18 8.28
CA THR A 47 -16.07 6.82 9.48
C THR A 47 -16.33 5.91 10.67
N TRP A 48 -15.30 5.65 11.45
CA TRP A 48 -15.34 4.77 12.61
C TRP A 48 -14.85 5.54 13.82
N VAL A 49 -15.54 5.39 14.94
CA VAL A 49 -15.28 6.19 16.14
C VAL A 49 -15.17 5.28 17.36
N ARG A 50 -14.18 5.58 18.19
CA ARG A 50 -14.01 5.01 19.52
C ARG A 50 -13.88 6.16 20.51
N ALA A 51 -14.78 6.23 21.49
CA ALA A 51 -14.54 7.03 22.68
C ALA A 51 -13.66 6.21 23.63
N ASP A 52 -12.80 6.89 24.39
CA ASP A 52 -12.10 6.26 25.50
C ASP A 52 -13.09 5.88 26.60
N ASP A 53 -12.86 4.74 27.23
CA ASP A 53 -13.78 4.19 28.24
C ASP A 53 -13.60 4.91 29.59
N GLU A 54 -12.41 5.43 29.88
CA GLU A 54 -12.10 6.17 31.10
C GLU A 54 -12.42 7.67 30.95
N ASP A 55 -12.17 8.24 29.77
CA ASP A 55 -12.51 9.63 29.47
C ASP A 55 -13.22 9.77 28.11
N PRO A 56 -14.57 9.80 28.09
CA PRO A 56 -15.35 9.93 26.86
C PRO A 56 -15.10 11.21 26.06
N ALA A 57 -14.44 12.23 26.64
CA ALA A 57 -14.00 13.42 25.90
C ALA A 57 -12.88 13.09 24.91
N ASN A 58 -12.16 11.98 25.13
CA ASN A 58 -11.11 11.48 24.26
C ASN A 58 -11.70 10.59 23.18
N ILE A 59 -11.66 11.06 21.94
CA ILE A 59 -12.31 10.42 20.81
C ILE A 59 -11.29 10.14 19.70
N ASN A 60 -11.16 8.87 19.35
CA ASN A 60 -10.38 8.41 18.22
C ASN A 60 -11.30 8.21 17.02
N THR A 61 -10.97 8.86 15.90
CA THR A 61 -11.74 8.79 14.66
C THR A 61 -10.88 8.23 13.54
N LEU A 62 -11.36 7.16 12.91
CA LEU A 62 -10.74 6.53 11.76
C LEU A 62 -11.61 6.72 10.53
N ARG A 63 -11.09 7.42 9.53
CA ARG A 63 -11.75 7.64 8.24
C ARG A 63 -11.06 6.82 7.17
N ILE A 64 -11.82 5.90 6.57
CA ILE A 64 -11.32 5.00 5.54
C ILE A 64 -12.09 5.28 4.26
N SER A 65 -11.38 5.72 3.21
CA SER A 65 -11.91 5.85 1.86
C SER A 65 -11.25 4.82 0.94
N LYS A 66 -11.65 4.78 -0.35
CA LYS A 66 -11.06 3.86 -1.34
C LYS A 66 -9.52 3.91 -1.38
N TYR A 67 -8.93 5.09 -1.16
CA TYR A 67 -7.48 5.31 -1.27
C TYR A 67 -6.88 5.97 -0.04
N VAL A 68 -7.63 6.21 1.03
CA VAL A 68 -7.10 6.97 2.18
C VAL A 68 -7.42 6.23 3.47
N TYR A 69 -6.41 6.12 4.32
CA TYR A 69 -6.52 5.70 5.71
C TYR A 69 -6.09 6.89 6.57
N ASP A 70 -7.02 7.49 7.31
CA ASP A 70 -6.81 8.71 8.08
C ASP A 70 -7.27 8.47 9.53
N TYR A 71 -6.30 8.40 10.44
CA TYR A 71 -6.52 8.19 11.86
C TYR A 71 -6.25 9.50 12.61
N GLN A 72 -7.30 10.01 13.23
CA GLN A 72 -7.34 11.25 13.99
C GLN A 72 -7.63 10.96 15.46
N TYR A 73 -7.04 11.76 16.34
CA TYR A 73 -7.36 11.79 17.76
C TYR A 73 -7.99 13.14 18.11
N ASN A 74 -8.84 13.14 19.11
CA ASN A 74 -9.38 14.31 19.76
C ASN A 74 -9.19 14.13 21.26
N HIS A 75 -8.36 14.97 21.88
CA HIS A 75 -8.06 14.92 23.30
C HIS A 75 -8.50 16.24 23.95
N HIS A 76 -9.55 16.19 24.78
CA HIS A 76 -10.21 17.39 25.35
C HIS A 76 -10.45 18.53 24.33
N GLY A 77 -11.02 18.20 23.17
CA GLY A 77 -11.32 19.18 22.11
C GLY A 77 -10.13 19.52 21.20
N LYS A 78 -8.90 19.14 21.56
CA LYS A 78 -7.72 19.30 20.70
C LYS A 78 -7.64 18.15 19.71
N LYS A 79 -7.76 18.47 18.42
CA LYS A 79 -7.71 17.50 17.32
C LYS A 79 -6.32 17.40 16.73
N GLY A 80 -5.90 16.19 16.41
CA GLY A 80 -4.67 15.94 15.66
C GLY A 80 -4.80 14.72 14.74
N THR A 81 -3.88 14.62 13.78
CA THR A 81 -3.77 13.46 12.89
C THR A 81 -2.63 12.59 13.38
N LEU A 82 -2.91 11.34 13.77
CA LEU A 82 -1.87 10.37 14.10
C LEU A 82 -1.24 9.82 12.83
N VAL A 83 -2.08 9.46 11.87
CA VAL A 83 -1.67 8.80 10.64
C VAL A 83 -2.55 9.25 9.49
N LYS A 84 -1.93 9.51 8.33
CA LYS A 84 -2.65 9.70 7.07
C LYS A 84 -1.87 9.07 5.92
N TRP A 85 -2.33 7.90 5.47
CA TRP A 85 -1.75 7.19 4.33
C TRP A 85 -2.62 7.27 3.11
N SER A 86 -1.98 7.35 1.95
CA SER A 86 -2.66 7.42 0.66
C SER A 86 -2.21 6.31 -0.27
N GLY A 87 -3.19 5.62 -0.82
CA GLY A 87 -3.13 4.66 -1.92
C GLY A 87 -2.66 5.25 -3.25
N LYS A 88 -2.73 6.58 -3.37
CA LYS A 88 -2.35 7.34 -4.57
C LYS A 88 -1.00 8.03 -4.44
N LYS A 89 -0.54 8.27 -3.21
CA LYS A 89 0.73 8.97 -2.97
C LYS A 89 1.87 7.97 -3.08
N LYS A 90 2.83 8.25 -3.95
CA LYS A 90 4.09 7.52 -4.01
C LYS A 90 4.88 7.85 -2.74
N SER A 91 5.32 6.82 -2.03
CA SER A 91 6.25 7.01 -0.93
C SER A 91 7.56 7.55 -1.51
N HIS A 92 8.17 8.55 -0.86
CA HIS A 92 9.46 9.07 -1.31
C HIS A 92 10.58 8.03 -1.15
N TYR A 93 10.39 7.06 -0.25
CA TYR A 93 11.37 6.03 0.09
C TYR A 93 11.21 4.74 -0.73
N TYR A 94 10.03 4.51 -1.29
CA TYR A 94 9.69 3.25 -1.97
C TYR A 94 8.91 3.57 -3.24
N ASN A 95 9.19 2.90 -4.36
CA ASN A 95 8.44 3.05 -5.62
C ASN A 95 7.00 2.45 -5.55
N HIS A 96 6.30 2.65 -4.43
CA HIS A 96 4.97 2.13 -4.14
C HIS A 96 4.14 3.17 -3.39
N SER A 97 2.83 2.92 -3.32
CA SER A 97 1.91 3.68 -2.49
C SER A 97 2.34 3.68 -1.01
N ASP A 98 2.18 4.79 -0.30
CA ASP A 98 2.34 4.84 1.16
C ASP A 98 1.39 3.85 1.84
N LEU A 99 0.13 3.79 1.42
CA LEU A 99 -0.83 2.84 1.96
C LEU A 99 -0.50 1.41 1.49
N SER A 100 -0.39 0.50 2.44
CA SER A 100 -0.31 -0.95 2.24
C SER A 100 -1.59 -1.62 2.77
N VAL A 101 -2.21 -2.45 1.95
CA VAL A 101 -3.41 -3.22 2.30
C VAL A 101 -3.18 -4.65 1.84
N LYS A 102 -3.18 -5.58 2.78
CA LYS A 102 -3.00 -7.02 2.51
C LYS A 102 -4.12 -7.81 3.16
N LYS A 103 -4.63 -8.82 2.47
CA LYS A 103 -5.60 -9.75 3.06
C LYS A 103 -4.90 -10.56 4.15
N GLY A 104 -5.51 -10.69 5.32
CA GLY A 104 -4.98 -11.49 6.40
C GLY A 104 -5.17 -12.99 6.16
N LYS A 105 -4.54 -13.82 7.01
CA LYS A 105 -4.65 -15.29 6.96
C LYS A 105 -6.07 -15.77 7.33
N HIS A 106 -6.74 -15.06 8.23
CA HIS A 106 -8.07 -15.41 8.71
C HIS A 106 -9.17 -14.76 7.87
N LYS A 107 -10.35 -15.39 7.86
CA LYS A 107 -11.49 -14.92 7.06
C LYS A 107 -11.92 -13.52 7.52
N GLY A 108 -12.00 -12.60 6.55
CA GLY A 108 -12.50 -11.24 6.77
C GLY A 108 -11.51 -10.30 7.45
N THR A 109 -10.27 -10.73 7.69
CA THR A 109 -9.22 -9.88 8.25
C THR A 109 -8.38 -9.24 7.16
N TRP A 110 -7.91 -8.03 7.42
CA TRP A 110 -7.01 -7.30 6.55
C TRP A 110 -5.94 -6.62 7.38
N ARG A 111 -4.70 -6.69 6.91
CA ARG A 111 -3.56 -5.91 7.42
C ARG A 111 -3.54 -4.57 6.70
N ILE A 112 -3.63 -3.48 7.45
CA ILE A 112 -3.49 -2.12 6.92
C ILE A 112 -2.29 -1.47 7.60
N SER A 113 -1.40 -0.90 6.79
CA SER A 113 -0.15 -0.31 7.29
C SER A 113 0.43 0.74 6.36
N TRP A 114 1.47 1.41 6.85
CA TRP A 114 2.41 2.10 5.99
C TRP A 114 3.30 1.07 5.28
N TYR A 115 3.54 1.26 3.99
CA TYR A 115 4.27 0.31 3.16
C TYR A 115 5.66 -0.01 3.72
N ARG A 116 5.94 -1.32 3.88
CA ARG A 116 7.21 -1.90 4.38
C ARG A 116 7.65 -1.43 5.76
N MET A 117 6.77 -0.83 6.56
CA MET A 117 7.08 -0.49 7.94
C MET A 117 6.45 -1.48 8.93
N ASN A 118 7.30 -2.10 9.75
CA ASN A 118 6.87 -2.67 11.03
C ASN A 118 6.64 -1.50 11.99
N SER A 119 5.37 -1.14 12.18
CA SER A 119 4.95 -0.04 13.03
C SER A 119 3.92 -0.54 14.04
N ILE A 120 3.75 0.18 15.15
CA ILE A 120 2.58 0.02 16.04
C ILE A 120 1.25 0.23 15.29
N PHE A 121 1.29 0.85 14.11
CA PHE A 121 0.16 1.05 13.22
C PHE A 121 0.05 -0.01 12.12
N ASP A 122 0.89 -1.05 12.14
CA ASP A 122 0.67 -2.23 11.32
C ASP A 122 -0.38 -3.09 12.02
N GLU A 123 -1.63 -2.95 11.56
CA GLU A 123 -2.82 -3.39 12.28
C GLU A 123 -3.63 -4.38 11.44
N THR A 124 -3.99 -5.50 12.05
CA THR A 124 -4.97 -6.47 11.53
C THR A 124 -6.33 -6.06 12.02
N ILE A 125 -7.19 -5.79 11.05
CA ILE A 125 -8.51 -5.24 11.27
C ILE A 125 -9.53 -6.21 10.69
N LYS A 126 -10.64 -6.38 11.40
CA LYS A 126 -11.80 -7.16 10.99
C LYS A 126 -13.05 -6.32 11.13
N ARG A 127 -13.97 -6.43 10.18
CA ARG A 127 -15.32 -5.88 10.35
C ARG A 127 -16.23 -6.95 10.91
N GLU A 128 -16.96 -6.63 11.97
CA GLU A 128 -17.93 -7.53 12.59
C GLU A 128 -19.06 -6.79 13.30
N LYS A 129 -19.95 -7.55 13.94
CA LYS A 129 -21.00 -7.03 14.81
C LYS A 129 -20.52 -7.14 16.25
N HIS A 130 -20.52 -6.03 16.97
CA HIS A 130 -20.22 -5.98 18.40
C HIS A 130 -21.41 -5.31 19.10
N ASN A 131 -22.07 -6.03 20.02
CA ASN A 131 -23.28 -5.58 20.71
C ASN A 131 -24.36 -5.02 19.75
N GLY A 132 -24.66 -5.77 18.68
CA GLY A 132 -25.63 -5.39 17.63
C GLY A 132 -25.18 -4.28 16.67
N LYS A 133 -24.12 -3.55 17.00
CA LYS A 133 -23.59 -2.43 16.20
C LYS A 133 -22.51 -2.91 15.25
N THR A 134 -22.42 -2.25 14.09
CA THR A 134 -21.33 -2.51 13.13
C THR A 134 -20.04 -1.92 13.66
N ALA A 135 -18.98 -2.72 13.73
CA ALA A 135 -17.69 -2.32 14.27
C ALA A 135 -16.51 -2.74 13.39
N LEU A 136 -15.42 -1.97 13.47
CA LEU A 136 -14.08 -2.40 13.11
C LEU A 136 -13.33 -2.79 14.37
N VAL A 137 -12.82 -4.02 14.38
CA VAL A 137 -12.12 -4.62 15.50
C VAL A 137 -10.66 -4.80 15.11
N PHE A 138 -9.79 -4.22 15.92
CA PHE A 138 -8.34 -4.27 15.80
C PHE A 138 -7.84 -5.42 16.67
N LEU A 139 -7.09 -6.34 16.07
CA LEU A 139 -6.72 -7.62 16.68
C LEU A 139 -5.28 -7.66 17.21
N ASP A 140 -4.47 -6.64 16.92
CA ASP A 140 -3.03 -6.73 17.15
C ASP A 140 -2.55 -5.86 18.32
N ARG A 141 -2.28 -6.52 19.44
CA ARG A 141 -1.05 -6.32 20.23
C ARG A 141 -0.34 -7.64 20.56
N TYR A 142 -1.05 -8.79 20.46
CA TYR A 142 -0.53 -10.10 20.89
C TYR A 142 -0.68 -11.23 19.86
N GLY A 143 -1.33 -11.02 18.71
CA GLY A 143 -1.50 -12.06 17.67
C GLY A 143 -2.34 -13.26 18.11
N ASP A 144 -2.98 -13.17 19.28
CA ASP A 144 -3.82 -14.19 19.93
C ASP A 144 -5.29 -14.12 19.49
N GLY A 145 -5.67 -13.07 18.76
CA GLY A 145 -7.03 -12.85 18.26
C GLY A 145 -7.94 -12.08 19.23
N THR A 146 -7.42 -11.61 20.37
CA THR A 146 -8.18 -10.82 21.34
C THR A 146 -8.42 -9.40 20.79
N PRO A 147 -9.66 -8.89 20.78
CA PRO A 147 -9.95 -7.51 20.40
C PRO A 147 -9.19 -6.49 21.27
N LEU A 148 -8.30 -5.71 20.65
CA LEU A 148 -7.57 -4.65 21.35
C LEU A 148 -8.36 -3.33 21.35
N ARG A 149 -8.91 -2.96 20.19
CA ARG A 149 -9.65 -1.71 20.01
C ARG A 149 -10.86 -1.98 19.13
N ILE A 150 -11.99 -1.42 19.52
CA ILE A 150 -13.25 -1.53 18.79
C ILE A 150 -13.69 -0.13 18.41
N TYR A 151 -13.90 0.09 17.12
CA TYR A 151 -14.43 1.33 16.58
C TYR A 151 -15.81 1.08 16.01
N PHE A 152 -16.78 1.89 16.39
CA PHE A 152 -18.15 1.77 15.90
C PHE A 152 -18.38 2.63 14.68
N TYR A 153 -19.18 2.14 13.75
CA TYR A 153 -19.53 2.87 12.55
C TYR A 153 -20.31 4.14 12.90
N LYS A 154 -19.80 5.30 12.47
CA LYS A 154 -20.53 6.57 12.51
C LYS A 154 -21.31 6.70 11.20
N LYS A 155 -22.64 6.62 11.31
CA LYS A 155 -23.56 6.91 10.20
C LYS A 155 -23.45 8.36 9.78
#